data_AF-A0A090W1M3-F1
#
_entry.id   AF-A0A090W1M3-F1
#
_cell.length_a   1.000
_cell.length_b   1.000
_cell.length_c   1.000
_cell.angle_alpha   90.00
_cell.angle_beta   90.00
_cell.angle_gamma   90.00
#
_symmetry.space_group_name_H-M   'P 1'
#
loop_
_entity.id
_entity.type
_entity.pdbx_description
1 polymer ?
#
loop_
_entity_poly.entity_id
_entity_poly.type
_entity_poly.pdbx_seq_one_letter_code
_entity_poly.pdbx_strand_id
1 'polypeptide(L)' 'MKTLKTLITLFILTICYTGFSQAPQKINYQAVLRATDNSLISNQSVGMQISVLQGNANGTAVYVETQAPVTSNEA' A
#
# COMPACT_ATOMS: atom_id res chain seq x y z
N MET A 1 -23.74 34.89 20.20
CA MET A 1 -22.35 34.68 19.70
C MET A 1 -21.59 33.52 20.36
N LYS A 2 -21.84 33.19 21.65
CA LYS A 2 -21.11 32.11 22.34
C LYS A 2 -21.38 30.73 21.72
N THR A 3 -22.65 30.41 21.44
CA THR A 3 -23.08 29.17 20.80
C THR A 3 -22.50 28.96 19.40
N LEU A 4 -22.46 30.03 18.59
CA LEU A 4 -21.86 29.99 17.25
C LEU A 4 -20.35 29.72 17.29
N LYS A 5 -19.63 30.33 18.25
CA LYS A 5 -18.21 30.07 18.46
C LYS A 5 -17.97 28.62 18.88
N THR A 6 -18.78 28.08 19.80
CA THR A 6 -18.71 26.67 20.21
C THR A 6 -18.92 25.72 19.03
N LEU A 7 -19.86 26.01 18.15
CA LEU A 7 -20.14 25.20 16.95
C LEU A 7 -18.95 25.19 15.99
N ILE A 8 -18.35 26.36 15.75
CA ILE A 8 -17.16 26.51 14.88
C ILE A 8 -15.96 25.77 15.48
N THR A 9 -15.73 25.90 16.79
CA THR A 9 -14.65 25.18 17.48
C THR A 9 -14.82 23.67 17.38
N LEU A 10 -16.04 23.16 17.54
CA LEU A 10 -16.32 21.74 17.43
C LEU A 10 -16.10 21.24 15.99
N PHE A 11 -16.51 22.03 14.99
CA PHE A 11 -16.31 21.69 13.58
C PHE A 11 -14.82 21.60 13.21
N ILE A 12 -14.01 22.56 13.67
CA ILE A 12 -12.55 22.55 13.46
C ILE A 12 -11.92 21.31 14.12
N LEU A 13 -12.34 20.98 15.34
CA LEU A 13 -11.82 19.83 16.08
C LEU A 13 -12.09 18.50 15.34
N THR A 14 -13.28 18.35 14.75
CA THR A 14 -13.64 17.16 13.97
C THR A 14 -12.81 17.03 12.69
N ILE A 15 -12.51 18.14 12.01
CA ILE A 15 -11.66 18.14 10.80
C ILE A 15 -10.21 17.75 11.14
N CYS A 16 -9.67 18.21 12.27
CA CYS A 16 -8.34 17.80 12.72
C CYS A 16 -8.25 16.29 13.03
N TYR A 17 -9.37 15.66 13.41
CA TYR A 17 -9.40 14.24 13.74
C TYR A 17 -9.38 13.32 12.51
N THR A 18 -9.82 13.79 11.34
CA THR A 18 -9.88 12.98 10.11
C THR A 18 -8.54 12.87 9.37
N GLY A 19 -7.46 13.43 9.91
CA GLY A 19 -6.14 13.44 9.29
C GLY A 19 -5.37 12.11 9.35
N PHE A 20 -5.96 11.03 9.87
CA PHE A 20 -5.35 9.70 9.80
C PHE A 20 -5.31 9.25 8.33
N SER A 21 -4.14 9.39 7.71
CA SER A 21 -3.89 8.89 6.36
C SER A 21 -4.19 7.40 6.33
N GLN A 22 -5.19 7.02 5.54
CA GLN A 22 -5.43 5.62 5.22
C GLN A 22 -4.19 5.10 4.46
N ALA A 23 -3.69 3.93 4.86
CA ALA A 23 -2.61 3.29 4.10
C ALA A 23 -3.04 3.22 2.63
N PRO A 24 -2.15 3.57 1.67
CA PRO A 24 -2.47 3.50 0.25
C PRO A 24 -3.06 2.12 -0.06
N GLN A 25 -4.31 2.08 -0.52
CA GLN A 25 -4.97 0.80 -0.82
C GLN A 25 -4.30 0.05 -1.98
N LYS A 26 -3.48 0.75 -2.76
CA LYS A 26 -2.75 0.23 -3.90
C LYS A 26 -1.34 0.78 -3.90
N ILE A 27 -0.35 -0.12 -3.93
CA ILE A 27 1.03 0.21 -4.21
C ILE A 27 1.26 -0.19 -5.66
N ASN A 28 1.77 0.72 -6.49
CA ASN A 28 2.21 0.36 -7.84
C ASN A 28 3.54 -0.39 -7.72
N TYR A 29 3.61 -1.59 -8.27
CA TYR A 29 4.81 -2.39 -8.28
C TYR A 29 5.00 -3.02 -9.67
N GLN A 30 6.26 -3.26 -10.02
CA GLN A 30 6.67 -3.96 -11.22
C GLN A 30 7.73 -4.97 -10.82
N ALA A 31 7.54 -6.23 -11.20
CA ALA A 31 8.46 -7.31 -10.94
C ALA A 31 8.92 -7.91 -12.27
N VAL A 32 10.23 -8.04 -12.46
CA VAL A 32 10.83 -8.62 -13.67
C VAL A 32 11.48 -9.95 -13.31
N LEU A 33 10.96 -11.04 -13.86
CA LEU A 33 11.54 -12.37 -13.66
C LEU A 33 12.60 -12.65 -14.71
N ARG A 34 13.76 -13.14 -14.26
CA ARG A 34 14.88 -13.54 -15.11
C ARG A 34 15.36 -14.94 -14.77
N ALA A 35 15.80 -15.67 -15.78
CA ALA A 35 16.46 -16.96 -15.60
C ALA A 35 17.95 -16.77 -15.24
N THR A 36 18.65 -17.88 -14.93
CA THR A 36 20.07 -17.87 -14.56
C THR A 36 21.00 -17.38 -15.68
N ASP A 37 20.56 -17.48 -16.93
CA ASP A 37 21.23 -16.93 -18.12
C ASP A 37 20.84 -15.47 -18.41
N ASN A 38 20.10 -14.84 -17.49
CA ASN A 38 19.60 -13.47 -17.57
C ASN A 38 18.51 -13.22 -18.63
N SER A 39 17.95 -14.27 -19.24
CA SER A 39 16.80 -14.17 -20.15
C SER A 39 15.51 -13.79 -19.39
N LEU A 40 14.60 -13.07 -20.06
CA LEU A 40 13.30 -12.70 -19.48
C LEU A 40 12.37 -13.92 -19.45
N ILE A 41 11.73 -14.15 -18.30
CA ILE A 41 10.70 -15.19 -18.14
C ILE A 41 9.33 -14.53 -18.32
N SER A 42 8.76 -14.64 -19.51
CA SER A 42 7.43 -14.12 -19.83
C SER A 42 6.35 -15.20 -19.86
N ASN A 43 5.08 -14.78 -19.80
CA ASN A 43 3.88 -15.64 -19.84
C ASN A 43 3.83 -16.72 -18.74
N GLN A 44 4.47 -16.44 -17.61
CA GLN A 44 4.49 -17.34 -16.46
C GLN A 44 3.56 -16.81 -15.38
N SER A 45 2.68 -17.68 -14.86
CA SER A 45 1.88 -17.36 -13.67
C SER A 45 2.78 -17.36 -12.43
N VAL A 46 2.71 -16.28 -11.65
CA VAL A 46 3.51 -16.08 -10.45
C VAL A 46 2.62 -15.64 -9.30
N GLY A 47 2.65 -16.37 -8.20
CA GLY A 47 2.07 -15.93 -6.94
C GLY A 47 3.05 -15.03 -6.19
N MET A 48 2.60 -13.85 -5.76
CA MET A 48 3.40 -12.89 -5.01
C MET A 48 2.62 -12.41 -3.79
N GLN A 49 3.31 -12.25 -2.66
CA GLN A 49 2.78 -11.62 -1.48
C GLN A 49 3.66 -10.42 -1.11
N ILE A 50 3.03 -9.28 -0.89
CA ILE A 50 3.70 -8.05 -0.46
C ILE A 50 3.21 -7.74 0.94
N SER A 51 4.13 -7.50 1.87
CA SER A 51 3.82 -7.12 3.24
C SER A 51 4.60 -5.89 3.68
N VAL A 52 3.95 -5.03 4.48
CA VAL A 52 4.60 -3.90 5.15
C VAL A 52 4.74 -4.24 6.61
N LEU A 53 5.99 -4.39 7.06
CA LEU A 53 6.32 -4.72 8.45
C LEU A 53 6.59 -3.44 9.24
N GLN A 54 6.01 -3.33 10.43
CA GLN A 54 6.15 -2.15 11.27
C GLN A 54 7.44 -2.18 12.09
N GLY A 55 8.25 -1.11 11.97
CA GLY A 55 9.40 -0.85 12.84
C GLY A 55 10.70 -1.55 12.44
N ASN A 56 10.67 -2.84 12.09
CA ASN A 56 11.86 -3.58 11.64
C ASN A 56 11.51 -4.77 10.73
N ALA A 57 12.53 -5.47 10.20
CA ALA A 57 12.39 -6.59 9.27
C ALA A 57 11.69 -7.84 9.84
N ASN A 58 11.53 -7.94 11.15
CA ASN A 58 10.78 -8.99 11.83
C ASN A 58 9.53 -8.42 12.55
N GLY A 59 9.14 -7.18 12.24
CA GLY A 59 8.01 -6.51 12.86
C GLY A 59 6.65 -7.08 12.42
N THR A 60 5.59 -6.63 13.08
CA THR A 60 4.22 -7.04 12.73
C THR A 60 3.85 -6.53 11.34
N ALA A 61 3.27 -7.40 10.50
CA ALA A 61 2.72 -6.99 9.21
C ALA A 61 1.46 -6.15 9.43
N VAL A 62 1.50 -4.88 9.01
CA VAL A 62 0.37 -3.94 9.08
C VAL A 62 -0.40 -3.83 7.76
N TYR A 63 0.16 -4.39 6.69
CA TYR A 63 -0.46 -4.54 5.39
C TYR A 63 0.03 -5.83 4.75
N VAL A 64 -0.88 -6.58 4.13
CA VAL A 64 -0.57 -7.80 3.37
C VAL A 64 -1.47 -7.82 2.14
N GLU A 65 -0.89 -7.94 0.96
CA GLU A 65 -1.60 -8.20 -0.29
C GLU A 65 -1.05 -9.45 -0.97
N THR A 66 -1.92 -10.18 -1.65
CA THR A 66 -1.54 -11.36 -2.45
C THR A 66 -2.02 -11.17 -3.86
N GLN A 67 -1.13 -11.44 -4.82
CA GLN A 67 -1.30 -11.14 -6.22
C GLN A 67 -0.87 -12.36 -7.03
N ALA A 68 -1.57 -12.64 -8.13
CA ALA A 68 -1.27 -13.76 -9.01
C ALA A 68 -1.17 -13.32 -10.49
N PRO A 69 -0.29 -12.35 -10.83
CA PRO A 69 -0.15 -11.90 -12.20
C PRO A 69 0.50 -12.96 -13.10
N VAL A 70 0.30 -12.78 -14.41
CA VAL A 70 1.07 -13.46 -15.45
C VAL A 70 2.15 -12.49 -15.95
N THR A 71 3.40 -12.94 -16.02
CA THR A 71 4.51 -12.09 -16.46
C THR A 71 4.34 -11.64 -17.91
N SER A 72 4.71 -10.39 -18.19
CA SER A 72 4.62 -9.78 -19.51
C SER A 72 5.92 -9.98 -20.30
N ASN A 73 5.88 -9.74 -21.62
CA ASN A 73 7.08 -9.75 -22.46
C ASN A 73 7.94 -8.49 -22.27
N GLU A 74 7.39 -7.45 -21.64
CA GLU A 74 8.02 -6.16 -21.42
C GLU A 74 8.38 -5.94 -19.95
N ALA A 75 9.49 -5.23 -19.73
CA ALA A 75 10.03 -4.91 -18.43
C ALA A 75 9.23 -3.84 -17.70
#